data_AF-A0A258E8T2-F1
#
_entry.id   AF-A0A258E8T2-F1
#
_cell.length_a   1.000
_cell.length_b   1.000
_cell.length_c   1.000
_cell.angle_alpha   90.00
_cell.angle_beta   90.00
_cell.angle_gamma   90.00
#
_symmetry.space_group_name_H-M   'P 1'
#
loop_
_entity.id
_entity.type
_entity.pdbx_description
1 polymer ?
#
loop_
_entity_poly.entity_id
_entity_poly.type
_entity_poly.pdbx_seq_one_letter_code
_entity_poly.pdbx_strand_id
1 'polypeptide(L)'
;EYPIGTGDIFLISSNSVRNAVSIEMAQLAKSAGAKVIVLTNLAHSRSVNSRHSSGLKLYQVADLVLDNLGEIGDAAIELEGLSGKTGATSTVIGAALIQAMMVEAASILLKKGIQPELFNSSNSDDGEIHNEALLAKYKPLVIGL
;
A
#
# COMPACT_ATOMS: atom_id res chain seq x y z
N GLU A 1 11.51 17.74 -3.35
CA GLU A 1 10.77 16.94 -4.35
C GLU A 1 11.11 15.48 -4.13
N TYR A 2 10.17 14.56 -4.36
CA TYR A 2 10.43 13.12 -4.31
C TYR A 2 10.57 12.61 -5.74
N PRO A 3 11.80 12.43 -6.25
CA PRO A 3 11.96 11.82 -7.56
C PRO A 3 11.47 10.39 -7.48
N ILE A 4 10.46 10.07 -8.29
CA ILE A 4 10.02 8.71 -8.53
C ILE A 4 10.37 8.36 -9.96
N GLY A 5 10.86 7.15 -10.21
CA GLY A 5 11.30 6.76 -11.53
C GLY A 5 11.50 5.27 -11.74
N THR A 6 12.33 4.96 -12.73
CA THR A 6 12.65 3.57 -13.07
C THR A 6 13.38 2.89 -11.92
N GLY A 7 12.86 1.74 -11.49
CA GLY A 7 13.37 0.98 -10.34
C GLY A 7 12.57 1.19 -9.06
N ASP A 8 11.74 2.22 -9.00
CA ASP A 8 10.89 2.50 -7.85
C ASP A 8 9.54 1.78 -7.90
N ILE A 9 8.93 1.66 -6.73
CA ILE A 9 7.57 1.15 -6.55
C ILE A 9 6.71 2.24 -5.91
N PHE A 10 5.59 2.57 -6.54
CA PHE A 10 4.55 3.42 -5.98
C PHE A 10 3.40 2.55 -5.46
N LEU A 11 3.28 2.42 -4.14
CA LEU A 11 2.15 1.75 -3.50
C LEU A 11 1.09 2.78 -3.11
N ILE A 12 -0.14 2.55 -3.55
CA ILE A 12 -1.29 3.40 -3.19
C ILE A 12 -2.42 2.55 -2.63
N SER A 13 -2.94 2.96 -1.46
CA SER A 13 -4.09 2.33 -0.82
C SER A 13 -5.33 3.21 -0.99
N SER A 14 -6.41 2.64 -1.52
CA SER A 14 -7.71 3.31 -1.63
C SER A 14 -8.82 2.27 -1.73
N ASN A 15 -9.87 2.40 -0.93
CA ASN A 15 -10.91 1.38 -0.86
C ASN A 15 -11.95 1.51 -2.00
N SER A 16 -12.45 2.72 -2.25
CA SER A 16 -13.45 2.96 -3.31
C SER A 16 -12.83 3.33 -4.67
N VAL A 17 -11.57 3.81 -4.70
CA VAL A 17 -10.72 3.93 -5.91
C VAL A 17 -11.30 4.83 -7.02
N ARG A 18 -12.32 5.63 -6.70
CA ARG A 18 -13.07 6.42 -7.69
C ARG A 18 -12.60 7.86 -7.85
N ASN A 19 -11.68 8.34 -7.01
CA ASN A 19 -11.27 9.75 -6.98
C ASN A 19 -10.11 10.02 -7.95
N ALA A 20 -10.15 11.18 -8.61
CA ALA A 20 -9.18 11.61 -9.62
C ALA A 20 -7.73 11.60 -9.11
N VAL A 21 -7.48 12.19 -7.94
CA VAL A 21 -6.14 12.34 -7.36
C VAL A 21 -5.35 11.02 -7.34
N SER A 22 -5.96 9.95 -6.83
CA SER A 22 -5.25 8.66 -6.71
C SER A 22 -4.95 8.04 -8.08
N ILE A 23 -5.83 8.25 -9.06
CA ILE A 23 -5.65 7.77 -10.44
C ILE A 23 -4.53 8.56 -11.13
N GLU A 24 -4.57 9.89 -11.04
CA GLU A 24 -3.56 10.78 -11.62
C GLU A 24 -2.17 10.51 -11.02
N MET A 25 -2.07 10.32 -9.71
CA MET A 25 -0.81 9.95 -9.05
C MET A 25 -0.23 8.63 -9.56
N ALA A 26 -1.07 7.60 -9.75
CA ALA A 26 -0.64 6.34 -10.32
C ALA A 26 -0.18 6.49 -11.78
N GLN A 27 -0.87 7.30 -12.58
CA GLN A 27 -0.48 7.57 -13.96
C GLN A 27 0.85 8.33 -14.04
N LEU A 28 1.07 9.31 -13.16
CA LEU A 28 2.32 10.05 -13.07
C LEU A 28 3.49 9.14 -12.67
N ALA A 29 3.30 8.29 -11.65
CA ALA A 29 4.32 7.31 -11.24
C ALA A 29 4.71 6.36 -12.39
N LYS A 30 3.74 5.83 -13.14
CA LYS A 30 4.02 4.99 -14.31
C LYS A 30 4.71 5.75 -15.42
N SER A 31 4.31 6.99 -15.68
CA SER A 31 4.92 7.83 -16.71
C SER A 31 6.39 8.14 -16.39
N ALA A 32 6.76 8.15 -15.11
CA ALA A 32 8.14 8.26 -14.66
C ALA A 32 8.93 6.93 -14.70
N GLY A 33 8.26 5.79 -14.95
CA GLY A 33 8.88 4.47 -15.07
C GLY A 33 8.77 3.59 -13.82
N ALA A 34 8.10 4.05 -12.76
CA ALA A 34 7.88 3.25 -11.55
C ALA A 34 6.82 2.17 -11.77
N LYS A 35 6.89 1.11 -10.97
CA LYS A 35 5.81 0.10 -10.88
C LYS A 35 4.75 0.56 -9.91
N VAL A 36 3.47 0.39 -10.26
CA VAL A 36 2.35 0.76 -9.39
C VAL A 36 1.71 -0.46 -8.76
N ILE A 37 1.64 -0.47 -7.44
CA ILE A 37 0.88 -1.44 -6.64
C ILE A 37 -0.33 -0.74 -6.04
N VAL A 38 -1.52 -1.34 -6.20
CA VAL A 38 -2.76 -0.82 -5.63
C VAL A 38 -3.30 -1.78 -4.58
N LEU A 39 -3.45 -1.30 -3.34
CA LEU A 39 -4.23 -1.98 -2.30
C LEU A 39 -5.65 -1.43 -2.31
N THR A 40 -6.64 -2.30 -2.51
CA THR A 40 -8.03 -1.89 -2.63
C THR A 40 -9.03 -2.99 -2.26
N ASN A 41 -10.30 -2.64 -2.19
CA ASN A 41 -11.43 -3.57 -2.26
C ASN A 41 -11.95 -3.62 -3.71
N LEU A 42 -11.71 -4.72 -4.43
CA LEU A 42 -12.17 -4.84 -5.82
C LEU A 42 -13.69 -4.87 -5.93
N ALA A 43 -14.41 -5.45 -4.97
CA ALA A 43 -15.87 -5.47 -4.98
C ALA A 43 -16.43 -4.05 -4.90
N HIS A 44 -15.94 -3.24 -3.94
CA HIS A 44 -16.31 -1.84 -3.82
C HIS A 44 -15.91 -1.05 -5.08
N SER A 45 -14.67 -1.18 -5.54
CA SER A 45 -14.21 -0.44 -6.71
C SER A 45 -15.03 -0.75 -7.97
N ARG A 46 -15.44 -2.01 -8.17
CA ARG A 46 -16.30 -2.41 -9.29
C ARG A 46 -17.71 -1.86 -9.17
N SER A 47 -18.26 -1.75 -7.96
CA SER A 47 -19.63 -1.27 -7.71
C SER A 47 -19.87 0.23 -7.97
N VAL A 48 -18.83 1.06 -8.01
CA VAL A 48 -18.95 2.52 -8.15
C VAL A 48 -18.50 3.03 -9.51
N ASN A 49 -19.06 4.15 -9.97
CA ASN A 49 -18.56 4.85 -11.17
C ASN A 49 -17.32 5.70 -10.84
N SER A 50 -16.37 5.74 -11.77
CA SER A 50 -15.21 6.63 -11.67
C SER A 50 -15.64 8.10 -11.65
N ARG A 51 -14.89 8.93 -10.92
CA ARG A 51 -15.00 10.40 -10.95
C ARG A 51 -13.84 11.05 -11.73
N HIS A 52 -12.91 10.26 -12.25
CA HIS A 52 -11.83 10.75 -13.08
C HIS A 52 -12.31 10.93 -14.52
N SER A 53 -11.80 11.96 -15.20
CA SER A 53 -12.21 12.33 -16.56
C SER A 53 -12.00 11.23 -17.60
N SER A 54 -11.01 10.35 -17.39
CA SER A 54 -10.76 9.19 -18.27
C SER A 54 -11.76 8.04 -18.10
N GLY A 55 -12.62 8.06 -17.07
CA GLY A 55 -13.51 6.95 -16.72
C GLY A 55 -12.80 5.75 -16.08
N LEU A 56 -11.47 5.73 -16.05
CA LEU A 56 -10.68 4.66 -15.42
C LEU A 56 -10.88 4.63 -13.91
N LYS A 57 -10.70 3.46 -13.32
CA LYS A 57 -10.54 3.22 -11.89
C LYS A 57 -9.08 2.90 -11.63
N LEU A 58 -8.56 3.32 -10.49
CA LEU A 58 -7.14 3.16 -10.16
C LEU A 58 -6.62 1.70 -10.23
N TYR A 59 -7.42 0.67 -9.91
CA TYR A 59 -6.97 -0.73 -10.10
C TYR A 59 -6.67 -1.08 -11.58
N GLN A 60 -7.25 -0.36 -12.53
CA GLN A 60 -7.01 -0.56 -13.97
C GLN A 60 -5.70 0.07 -14.43
N VAL A 61 -5.09 0.94 -13.61
CA VAL A 61 -3.80 1.57 -13.88
C VAL A 61 -2.66 0.77 -13.22
N ALA A 62 -2.96 -0.06 -12.23
CA ALA A 62 -1.98 -0.83 -11.46
C ALA A 62 -1.20 -1.85 -12.31
N ASP A 63 0.06 -2.09 -11.94
CA ASP A 63 0.82 -3.27 -12.40
C ASP A 63 0.50 -4.50 -11.54
N LEU A 64 0.18 -4.29 -10.25
CA LEU A 64 -0.25 -5.32 -9.31
C LEU A 64 -1.38 -4.79 -8.42
N VAL A 65 -2.39 -5.62 -8.19
CA VAL A 65 -3.51 -5.30 -7.30
C VAL A 65 -3.50 -6.25 -6.11
N LEU A 66 -3.50 -5.69 -4.91
CA LEU A 66 -3.76 -6.38 -3.65
C LEU A 66 -5.23 -6.14 -3.30
N ASP A 67 -6.06 -7.17 -3.43
CA ASP A 67 -7.47 -7.11 -3.04
C ASP A 67 -7.63 -7.47 -1.56
N ASN A 68 -8.20 -6.55 -0.78
CA ASN A 68 -8.45 -6.75 0.64
C ASN A 68 -9.73 -7.54 0.93
N LEU A 69 -10.51 -7.88 -0.10
CA LEU A 69 -11.72 -8.71 0.01
C LEU A 69 -12.75 -8.17 1.01
N GLY A 70 -12.76 -6.85 1.25
CA GLY A 70 -13.68 -6.22 2.18
C GLY A 70 -15.10 -6.09 1.63
N GLU A 71 -15.98 -5.53 2.46
CA GLU A 71 -17.38 -5.23 2.09
C GLU A 71 -17.53 -3.87 1.40
N ILE A 72 -18.56 -3.72 0.56
CA ILE A 72 -18.94 -2.42 0.00
C ILE A 72 -19.32 -1.49 1.16
N GLY A 73 -18.78 -0.28 1.17
CA GLY A 73 -18.92 0.66 2.29
C GLY A 73 -17.93 0.45 3.44
N ASP A 74 -17.09 -0.60 3.39
CA ASP A 74 -16.06 -0.92 4.41
C ASP A 74 -16.61 -1.04 5.82
N ALA A 75 -17.68 -1.82 5.96
CA ALA A 75 -18.28 -2.14 7.24
C ALA A 75 -18.93 -3.52 7.15
N ALA A 76 -18.41 -4.50 7.89
CA ALA A 76 -18.77 -5.91 7.74
C ALA A 76 -19.80 -6.42 8.75
N ILE A 77 -19.98 -5.74 9.89
CA ILE A 77 -20.73 -6.26 11.04
C ILE A 77 -22.06 -5.54 11.19
N GLU A 78 -23.14 -6.30 11.15
CA GLU A 78 -24.50 -5.85 11.51
C GLU A 78 -24.72 -6.01 13.01
N LEU A 79 -25.33 -5.01 13.65
CA LEU A 79 -25.68 -5.04 15.07
C LEU A 79 -27.18 -4.74 15.22
N GLU A 80 -27.86 -5.50 16.08
CA GLU A 80 -29.28 -5.30 16.35
C GLU A 80 -29.53 -3.86 16.86
N GLY A 81 -30.52 -3.19 16.28
CA GLY A 81 -30.86 -1.79 16.61
C GLY A 81 -30.01 -0.72 15.91
N LEU A 82 -28.97 -1.09 15.13
CA LEU A 82 -28.19 -0.14 14.33
C LEU A 82 -28.70 -0.09 12.88
N SER A 83 -28.94 1.11 12.35
CA SER A 83 -29.42 1.34 10.96
C SER A 83 -28.36 1.07 9.87
N GLY A 84 -27.19 0.54 10.24
CA GLY A 84 -26.06 0.34 9.33
C GLY A 84 -25.08 -0.70 9.88
N LYS A 85 -23.92 -0.79 9.23
CA LYS A 85 -22.85 -1.73 9.61
C LYS A 85 -21.68 -1.01 10.29
N THR A 86 -20.93 -1.75 11.09
CA THR A 86 -19.64 -1.33 11.67
C THR A 86 -18.56 -2.37 11.36
N GLY A 87 -17.36 -2.25 11.92
CA GLY A 87 -16.28 -3.20 11.73
C GLY A 87 -15.67 -3.11 10.34
N ALA A 88 -15.04 -1.98 10.04
CA ALA A 88 -14.22 -1.81 8.84
C ALA A 88 -13.06 -2.80 8.84
N THR A 89 -12.88 -3.52 7.74
CA THR A 89 -11.85 -4.56 7.62
C THR A 89 -10.64 -4.10 6.81
N SER A 90 -10.79 -3.05 5.99
CA SER A 90 -9.78 -2.63 5.02
C SER A 90 -8.42 -2.32 5.63
N THR A 91 -8.38 -1.68 6.81
CA THR A 91 -7.12 -1.33 7.48
C THR A 91 -6.40 -2.57 8.01
N VAL A 92 -7.11 -3.45 8.72
CA VAL A 92 -6.50 -4.63 9.36
C VAL A 92 -6.01 -5.61 8.30
N ILE A 93 -6.85 -5.91 7.31
CA ILE A 93 -6.48 -6.79 6.20
C ILE A 93 -5.44 -6.13 5.30
N GLY A 94 -5.56 -4.83 5.04
CA GLY A 94 -4.58 -4.07 4.28
C GLY A 94 -3.18 -4.09 4.90
N ALA A 95 -3.09 -3.89 6.22
CA ALA A 95 -1.83 -4.00 6.95
C ALA A 95 -1.26 -5.42 6.87
N ALA A 96 -2.09 -6.46 7.03
CA ALA A 96 -1.67 -7.84 6.90
C ALA A 96 -1.15 -8.16 5.48
N LEU A 97 -1.82 -7.67 4.43
CA LEU A 97 -1.39 -7.83 3.04
C LEU A 97 -0.05 -7.14 2.75
N ILE A 98 0.13 -5.91 3.25
CA ILE A 98 1.40 -5.18 3.10
C ILE A 98 2.52 -5.94 3.82
N GLN A 99 2.28 -6.42 5.05
CA GLN A 99 3.28 -7.20 5.78
C GLN A 99 3.62 -8.51 5.07
N ALA A 100 2.62 -9.23 4.56
CA ALA A 100 2.85 -10.45 3.76
C ALA A 100 3.68 -10.15 2.50
N MET A 101 3.40 -9.04 1.81
CA MET A 101 4.18 -8.60 0.64
C MET A 101 5.64 -8.30 1.03
N MET A 102 5.88 -7.61 2.16
CA MET A 102 7.23 -7.31 2.63
C MET A 102 8.01 -8.58 3.00
N VAL A 103 7.35 -9.55 3.65
CA VAL A 103 7.95 -10.86 3.98
C VAL A 103 8.34 -11.62 2.71
N GLU A 104 7.46 -11.66 1.70
CA GLU A 104 7.77 -12.33 0.43
C GLU A 104 8.91 -11.61 -0.32
N ALA A 105 8.92 -10.28 -0.33
CA ALA A 105 10.02 -9.50 -0.92
C ALA A 105 11.36 -9.83 -0.26
N ALA A 106 11.42 -9.87 1.08
CA ALA A 106 12.62 -10.26 1.83
C ALA A 106 13.06 -11.70 1.52
N SER A 107 12.10 -12.64 1.47
CA SER A 107 12.35 -14.05 1.10
C SER A 107 12.96 -14.18 -0.29
N ILE A 108 12.45 -13.42 -1.27
CA ILE A 108 12.99 -13.39 -2.64
C ILE A 108 14.40 -12.81 -2.67
N LEU A 109 14.68 -11.75 -1.92
CA LEU A 109 16.02 -11.15 -1.83
C LEU A 109 17.03 -12.15 -1.25
N LEU A 110 16.67 -12.83 -0.16
CA LEU A 110 17.51 -13.86 0.46
C LEU A 110 17.79 -15.02 -0.48
N LYS A 111 16.79 -15.51 -1.24
CA LYS A 111 16.98 -16.54 -2.27
C LYS A 111 17.94 -16.10 -3.38
N LYS A 112 18.11 -14.79 -3.59
CA LYS A 112 19.07 -14.20 -4.53
C LYS A 112 20.43 -13.88 -3.91
N GLY A 113 20.65 -14.24 -2.64
CA GLY A 113 21.89 -13.93 -1.91
C GLY A 113 22.02 -12.47 -1.49
N ILE A 114 20.92 -11.70 -1.52
CA ILE A 114 20.89 -10.30 -1.09
C ILE A 114 20.33 -10.26 0.34
N GLN A 115 21.08 -9.67 1.27
CA GLN A 115 20.60 -9.45 2.64
C GLN A 115 19.73 -8.18 2.70
N PRO A 116 18.43 -8.28 3.02
CA PRO A 116 17.57 -7.12 3.17
C PRO A 116 17.89 -6.35 4.47
N GLU A 117 17.82 -5.02 4.41
CA GLU A 117 18.00 -4.15 5.57
C GLU A 117 16.65 -3.94 6.26
N LEU A 118 16.50 -4.50 7.45
CA LEU A 118 15.25 -4.48 8.22
C LEU A 118 15.49 -3.84 9.58
N PHE A 119 14.50 -3.10 10.08
CA PHE A 119 14.52 -2.63 11.47
C PHE A 119 14.37 -3.81 12.43
N ASN A 120 15.15 -3.78 13.51
CA ASN A 120 15.04 -4.71 14.62
C ASN A 120 14.04 -4.17 15.65
N SER A 121 13.53 -5.05 16.51
CA SER A 121 12.76 -4.63 17.67
C SER A 121 13.62 -3.78 18.60
N SER A 122 13.14 -2.60 18.99
CA SER A 122 13.82 -1.74 19.97
C SER A 122 13.84 -2.31 21.40
N ASN A 123 13.26 -3.51 21.64
CA ASN A 123 13.30 -4.19 22.93
C ASN A 123 14.62 -4.97 23.19
N SER A 124 15.66 -4.73 22.39
CA SER A 124 17.01 -5.28 22.57
C SER A 124 18.04 -4.18 22.37
N ASP A 125 19.05 -4.10 23.22
CA ASP A 125 20.11 -3.07 23.14
C ASP A 125 20.86 -3.10 21.79
N ASP A 126 21.09 -4.30 21.23
CA ASP A 126 21.68 -4.47 19.89
C ASP A 126 20.77 -3.95 18.76
N GLY A 127 19.46 -3.86 19.01
CA GLY A 127 18.46 -3.38 18.07
C GLY A 127 18.52 -1.87 17.87
N GLU A 128 18.88 -1.12 18.91
CA GLU A 128 18.93 0.35 18.86
C GLU A 128 20.07 0.85 17.96
N ILE A 129 21.29 0.34 18.16
CA ILE A 129 22.46 0.72 17.35
C ILE A 129 22.24 0.41 15.87
N HIS A 130 21.69 -0.77 15.57
CA HIS A 130 21.35 -1.17 14.20
C HIS A 130 20.30 -0.25 13.57
N ASN A 131 19.23 0.06 14.32
CA ASN A 131 18.16 0.92 13.84
C ASN A 131 18.64 2.36 13.61
N GLU A 132 19.50 2.91 14.48
CA GLU A 132 20.10 4.23 14.31
C GLU A 132 20.94 4.33 13.04
N ALA A 133 21.73 3.28 12.73
CA ALA A 133 22.51 3.23 11.50
C ALA A 133 21.62 3.24 10.25
N LEU A 134 20.51 2.50 10.28
CA LEU A 134 19.52 2.51 9.19
C LEU A 134 18.82 3.86 9.08
N LEU A 135 18.40 4.47 10.19
CA LEU A 135 17.79 5.80 10.20
C LEU A 135 18.72 6.83 9.57
N ALA A 136 20.00 6.86 9.97
CA ALA A 136 20.99 7.77 9.41
C ALA A 136 21.18 7.56 7.89
N LYS A 137 21.22 6.29 7.45
CA LYS A 137 21.34 5.93 6.03
C LYS A 137 20.15 6.40 5.18
N TYR A 138 18.92 6.24 5.69
CA TYR A 138 17.69 6.47 4.92
C TYR A 138 17.05 7.84 5.14
N LYS A 139 17.48 8.62 6.15
CA LYS A 139 16.98 9.98 6.43
C LYS A 139 16.94 10.92 5.21
N PRO A 140 17.92 10.91 4.29
CA PRO A 140 17.84 11.76 3.09
C PRO A 140 16.71 11.37 2.12
N LEU A 141 16.17 10.15 2.24
CA LEU A 141 15.18 9.56 1.31
C LEU A 141 13.76 9.58 1.85
N VAL A 142 13.56 9.67 3.18
CA VAL A 142 12.24 9.64 3.82
C VAL A 142 12.03 10.89 4.67
N ILE A 143 11.06 11.74 4.32
CA ILE A 143 10.75 12.93 5.10
C ILE A 143 10.04 12.52 6.39
N GLY A 144 10.47 13.10 7.51
CA GLY A 144 9.92 12.82 8.84
C GLY A 144 10.56 11.62 9.53
N LEU A 145 11.58 11.00 8.91
CA LEU A 145 12.47 10.04 9.54
C LEU A 145 13.52 10.73 10.45
#